data_AF-A0A484RFC1-F1
#
_entry.id   AF-A0A484RFC1-F1
#
_cell.length_a   1.000
_cell.length_b   1.000
_cell.length_c   1.000
_cell.angle_alpha   90.00
_cell.angle_beta   90.00
_cell.angle_gamma   90.00
#
_symmetry.space_group_name_H-M   'P 1'
#
loop_
_entity.id
_entity.type
_entity.pdbx_description
1 polymer ?
#
loop_
_entity_poly.entity_id
_entity_poly.type
_entity_poly.pdbx_seq_one_letter_code
_entity_poly.pdbx_strand_id
1 'polypeptide(L)'
;MELLLDPAVWVGLLTLVVLEIVLGIDNLIFIAILADKLPPAQRDKARIIGLSLALFMRLGLLSVMSWLVTLTAPLFSVGPLTFSGRDLILMIGGFFLLFKGTMELHERVEGKRHDTGGGPRVYASFWVIVTQIVVLDAVFSLDAVITAVGMVDHLPVMMAAVVIAMVVMLLASKPLTRFVNAHPTVVVLCLGFLLMIGFSLVAEGFGFKVPKGYLYAAIGFSVVIEALNQVARRNLIKMEARPMRERTAEAVLRMLGKRPPEEVAAPQAEPATPETPALPTFGIEERNMVSGVLTLAERTIHSIMTPRIDVTWINLDDEPAEIRRILAESPHTFFPVCRGSLDEVVGVGRAKDLVADLITDGRISRAKLREPIIVHDSTNIIRLMDTLKRSRGQLVLVADEFGAIEGLVTPIDVFEAIAGEFPDEDETPDIVPDGDNRWKVDGAADLHHVEQVLETEGLVDEDQEYTTLAGYLLERFGQLPQPGDACEYDAHHHRYRFEVLKLEGRRIASVLVDRLPPLDEDAEAQAQQPD
;
A
#
# COMPACT_ATOMS: atom_id res chain seq x y z
N MET A 1 39.75 9.63 -46.51
CA MET A 1 40.00 10.89 -45.78
C MET A 1 39.06 12.00 -46.28
N GLU A 2 38.65 12.00 -47.55
CA GLU A 2 37.62 12.92 -48.08
C GLU A 2 36.23 12.73 -47.44
N LEU A 3 35.82 11.48 -47.11
CA LEU A 3 34.52 11.19 -46.49
C LEU A 3 34.33 11.77 -45.07
N LEU A 4 35.43 12.07 -44.35
CA LEU A 4 35.39 12.65 -43.00
C LEU A 4 35.37 14.19 -43.00
N LEU A 5 35.66 14.80 -44.16
CA LEU A 5 35.75 16.25 -44.35
C LEU A 5 34.46 16.85 -44.91
N ASP A 6 33.48 16.03 -45.31
CA ASP A 6 32.17 16.47 -45.78
C ASP A 6 31.19 16.69 -44.62
N PRO A 7 30.73 17.93 -44.35
CA PRO A 7 29.75 18.22 -43.31
C PRO A 7 28.42 17.47 -43.49
N ALA A 8 28.03 17.13 -44.73
CA ALA A 8 26.78 16.44 -45.01
C ALA A 8 26.76 15.02 -44.41
N VAL A 9 27.89 14.32 -44.43
CA VAL A 9 28.04 12.98 -43.86
C VAL A 9 27.85 12.99 -42.34
N TRP A 10 28.35 14.01 -41.66
CA TRP A 10 28.19 14.18 -40.21
C TRP A 10 26.75 14.51 -39.82
N VAL A 11 26.07 15.35 -40.62
CA VAL A 11 24.63 15.63 -40.41
C VAL A 11 23.78 14.38 -40.66
N GLY A 12 24.09 13.61 -41.71
CA GLY A 12 23.44 12.33 -41.98
C GLY A 12 23.66 11.31 -40.86
N LEU A 13 24.91 11.16 -40.40
CA LEU A 13 25.25 10.30 -39.25
C LEU A 13 24.48 10.70 -37.99
N LEU A 14 24.47 11.99 -37.66
CA LEU A 14 23.76 12.49 -36.48
C LEU A 14 22.25 12.23 -36.58
N THR A 15 21.66 12.49 -37.74
CA THR A 15 20.22 12.27 -37.99
C THR A 15 19.87 10.80 -37.84
N LEU A 16 20.69 9.90 -38.41
CA LEU A 16 20.53 8.46 -38.26
C LEU A 16 20.66 8.01 -36.81
N VAL A 17 21.66 8.51 -36.07
CA VAL A 17 21.83 8.18 -34.65
C VAL A 17 20.61 8.60 -33.85
N VAL A 18 20.09 9.82 -34.06
CA VAL A 18 18.89 10.30 -33.37
C VAL A 18 17.68 9.44 -33.70
N LEU A 19 17.46 9.14 -34.98
CA LEU A 19 16.32 8.32 -35.42
C LEU A 19 16.40 6.90 -34.84
N GLU A 20 17.58 6.28 -34.88
CA GLU A 20 17.83 4.95 -34.32
C GLU A 20 17.64 4.91 -32.80
N ILE A 21 18.04 5.96 -32.07
CA ILE A 21 17.78 6.06 -30.64
C ILE A 21 16.28 6.19 -30.37
N VAL A 22 15.58 7.09 -31.06
CA VAL A 22 14.14 7.32 -30.87
C VAL A 22 13.34 6.05 -31.13
N LEU A 23 13.61 5.37 -32.25
CA LEU A 23 12.97 4.09 -32.59
C LEU A 23 13.43 2.94 -31.69
N GLY A 24 14.67 3.00 -31.18
CA GLY A 24 15.25 1.98 -30.31
C GLY A 24 14.77 2.02 -28.86
N ILE A 25 14.16 3.12 -28.40
CA ILE A 25 13.58 3.22 -27.05
C ILE A 25 12.51 2.15 -26.84
N ASP A 26 11.64 1.92 -27.83
CA ASP A 26 10.58 0.90 -27.74
C ASP A 26 11.18 -0.50 -27.58
N ASN A 27 12.21 -0.83 -28.36
CA ASN A 27 12.94 -2.10 -28.23
C ASN A 27 13.56 -2.28 -26.84
N LEU A 28 14.08 -1.20 -26.27
CA LEU A 28 14.67 -1.23 -24.95
C LEU A 28 13.64 -1.46 -23.84
N ILE A 29 12.43 -0.92 -23.99
CA ILE A 29 11.32 -1.14 -23.07
C ILE A 29 10.86 -2.60 -23.15
N PHE A 30 10.83 -3.22 -24.34
CA PHE A 30 10.56 -4.66 -24.47
C PHE A 30 11.59 -5.52 -23.76
N ILE A 31 12.87 -5.18 -23.92
CA ILE A 31 13.96 -5.87 -23.23
C ILE A 31 13.79 -5.75 -21.71
N ALA A 32 13.39 -4.58 -21.21
CA ALA A 32 13.11 -4.39 -19.78
C ALA A 32 11.95 -5.27 -19.31
N ILE A 33 10.84 -5.31 -20.05
CA ILE A 33 9.66 -6.13 -19.72
C ILE A 33 10.00 -7.63 -19.69
N LEU A 34 10.70 -8.13 -20.70
CA LEU A 34 11.06 -9.55 -20.79
C LEU A 34 12.14 -9.95 -19.77
N ALA A 35 13.12 -9.08 -19.54
CA ALA A 35 14.13 -9.33 -18.52
C ALA A 35 13.52 -9.39 -17.11
N ASP A 36 12.39 -8.72 -16.86
CA ASP A 36 11.71 -8.77 -15.56
C ASP A 36 11.15 -10.16 -15.22
N LYS A 37 10.88 -11.00 -16.24
CA LYS A 37 10.46 -12.41 -16.10
C LYS A 37 11.60 -13.35 -15.64
N LEU A 38 12.84 -12.85 -15.57
CA LEU A 38 14.01 -13.59 -15.07
C LEU A 38 14.32 -13.28 -13.60
N PRO A 39 15.06 -14.17 -12.92
CA PRO A 39 15.58 -13.90 -11.58
C PRO A 39 16.42 -12.61 -11.56
N PRO A 40 16.38 -11.81 -10.47
CA PRO A 40 17.09 -10.52 -10.37
C PRO A 40 18.58 -10.59 -10.76
N ALA A 41 19.27 -11.68 -10.38
CA ALA A 41 20.68 -11.88 -10.67
C ALA A 41 21.00 -12.09 -12.17
N GLN A 42 20.02 -12.46 -12.99
CA GLN A 42 20.21 -12.77 -14.42
C GLN A 42 19.74 -11.65 -15.36
N ARG A 43 18.91 -10.72 -14.88
CA ARG A 43 18.31 -9.66 -15.71
C ARG A 43 19.36 -8.83 -16.45
N ASP A 44 20.37 -8.36 -15.72
CA ASP A 44 21.45 -7.55 -16.29
C ASP A 44 22.22 -8.30 -17.37
N LYS A 45 22.49 -9.59 -17.16
CA LYS A 45 23.17 -10.45 -18.14
C LYS A 45 22.32 -10.65 -19.38
N ALA A 46 21.02 -10.93 -19.21
CA ALA A 46 20.09 -11.11 -20.32
C ALA A 46 20.00 -9.86 -21.20
N ARG A 47 19.97 -8.66 -20.60
CA ARG A 47 19.97 -7.40 -21.37
C ARG A 47 21.25 -7.19 -22.16
N ILE A 48 22.41 -7.38 -21.55
CA ILE A 48 23.71 -7.14 -22.21
C ILE A 48 23.90 -8.15 -23.34
N ILE A 49 23.61 -9.43 -23.10
CA ILE A 49 23.71 -10.48 -24.11
C ILE A 49 22.69 -10.26 -25.22
N GLY A 50 21.43 -9.94 -24.87
CA GLY A 50 20.37 -9.63 -25.82
C GLY A 50 20.70 -8.44 -26.72
N LEU A 51 21.13 -7.31 -26.16
CA LEU A 51 21.52 -6.11 -26.91
C LEU A 51 22.78 -6.34 -27.77
N SER A 52 23.76 -7.08 -27.26
CA SER A 52 24.94 -7.45 -28.05
C SER A 52 24.55 -8.31 -29.25
N LEU A 53 23.69 -9.31 -29.05
CA LEU A 53 23.23 -10.20 -30.11
C LEU A 53 22.33 -9.46 -31.12
N ALA A 54 21.50 -8.54 -30.64
CA ALA A 54 20.69 -7.63 -31.45
C ALA A 54 21.57 -6.72 -32.35
N LEU A 55 22.68 -6.19 -31.83
CA LEU A 55 23.64 -5.42 -32.62
C LEU A 55 24.19 -6.23 -33.80
N PHE A 56 24.65 -7.45 -33.53
CA PHE A 56 25.17 -8.33 -34.58
C PHE A 56 24.10 -8.63 -35.62
N MET A 57 22.86 -8.89 -35.19
CA MET A 57 21.73 -9.07 -36.10
C MET A 57 21.45 -7.83 -36.96
N ARG A 58 21.43 -6.63 -36.37
CA ARG A 58 21.23 -5.37 -37.11
C ARG A 58 22.32 -5.11 -38.15
N LEU A 59 23.58 -5.31 -37.78
CA LEU A 59 24.70 -5.16 -38.71
C LEU A 59 24.65 -6.20 -39.84
N GLY A 60 24.22 -7.44 -39.52
CA GLY A 60 23.95 -8.49 -40.51
C GLY A 60 22.84 -8.09 -41.48
N LEU A 61 21.70 -7.61 -40.98
CA LEU A 61 20.58 -7.14 -41.79
C LEU A 61 20.97 -5.98 -42.71
N LEU A 62 21.73 -5.00 -42.19
CA LEU A 62 22.26 -3.89 -42.99
C LEU A 62 23.19 -4.37 -44.11
N SER A 63 24.07 -5.34 -43.83
CA SER A 63 25.03 -5.86 -44.81
C SER A 63 24.33 -6.63 -45.94
N VAL A 64 23.25 -7.34 -45.61
CA VAL A 64 22.44 -8.13 -46.57
C VAL A 64 21.35 -7.27 -47.24
N MET A 65 21.25 -5.99 -46.89
CA MET A 65 20.15 -5.15 -47.32
C MET A 65 20.03 -4.95 -48.83
N SER A 66 21.16 -4.95 -49.56
CA SER A 66 21.13 -4.91 -51.03
C SER A 66 20.31 -6.08 -51.63
N TRP A 67 20.36 -7.26 -50.99
CA TRP A 67 19.51 -8.40 -51.33
C TRP A 67 18.08 -8.28 -50.78
N LEU A 68 17.91 -7.64 -49.63
CA LEU A 68 16.57 -7.42 -49.06
C LEU A 68 15.72 -6.44 -49.90
N VAL A 69 16.35 -5.44 -50.53
CA VAL A 69 15.70 -4.51 -51.45
C VAL A 69 15.23 -5.21 -52.74
N THR A 70 15.90 -6.29 -53.17
CA THR A 70 15.47 -7.07 -54.35
C THR A 70 14.31 -8.04 -54.06
N LEU A 71 14.01 -8.32 -52.78
CA LEU A 71 12.82 -9.08 -52.35
C LEU A 71 11.50 -8.32 -52.51
N THR A 72 11.53 -7.12 -53.11
CA THR A 72 10.34 -6.35 -53.51
C THR A 72 9.66 -6.91 -54.77
N ALA A 73 10.29 -7.85 -55.47
CA ALA A 73 9.67 -8.56 -56.58
C ALA A 73 8.45 -9.39 -56.10
N PRO A 74 7.32 -9.37 -56.83
CA PRO A 74 6.12 -10.11 -56.45
C PRO A 74 6.37 -11.62 -56.55
N LEU A 75 6.19 -12.34 -55.43
CA LEU A 75 6.31 -13.81 -55.36
C LEU A 75 5.03 -14.49 -55.87
N PHE A 76 3.87 -13.98 -55.46
CA PHE A 76 2.57 -14.48 -55.89
C PHE A 76 1.50 -13.37 -55.76
N SER A 77 0.41 -13.50 -56.51
CA SER A 77 -0.71 -12.56 -56.51
C SER A 77 -2.00 -13.27 -56.11
N VAL A 78 -2.76 -12.68 -55.18
CA VAL A 78 -4.11 -13.15 -54.80
C VAL A 78 -5.10 -12.03 -55.10
N GLY A 79 -5.84 -12.17 -56.21
CA GLY A 79 -6.74 -11.11 -56.68
C GLY A 79 -5.96 -9.82 -57.04
N PRO A 80 -6.35 -8.64 -56.52
CA PRO A 80 -5.65 -7.37 -56.79
C PRO A 80 -4.39 -7.17 -55.94
N LEU A 81 -4.11 -8.06 -54.98
CA LEU A 81 -2.98 -7.92 -54.06
C LEU A 81 -1.77 -8.74 -54.55
N THR A 82 -0.62 -8.09 -54.65
CA THR A 82 0.67 -8.71 -54.95
C THR A 82 1.50 -8.81 -53.69
N PHE A 83 2.01 -10.00 -53.37
CA PHE A 83 2.83 -10.22 -52.18
C PHE A 83 4.30 -10.42 -52.57
N SER A 84 5.16 -9.56 -52.04
CA SER A 84 6.61 -9.68 -52.15
C SER A 84 7.21 -10.39 -50.92
N GLY A 85 8.48 -10.77 -50.98
CA GLY A 85 9.17 -11.41 -49.85
C GLY A 85 9.25 -10.47 -48.64
N ARG A 86 9.40 -9.17 -48.91
CA ARG A 86 9.31 -8.10 -47.90
C ARG A 86 7.96 -8.10 -47.21
N ASP A 87 6.87 -8.14 -47.99
CA ASP A 87 5.50 -8.04 -47.45
C ASP A 87 5.18 -9.22 -46.52
N LEU A 88 5.67 -10.41 -46.87
CA LEU A 88 5.52 -11.60 -46.03
C LEU A 88 6.26 -11.45 -44.69
N ILE A 89 7.48 -10.91 -44.69
CA ILE A 89 8.24 -10.67 -43.47
C ILE A 89 7.53 -9.62 -42.60
N LEU A 90 7.03 -8.53 -43.18
CA LEU A 90 6.27 -7.49 -42.46
C LEU A 90 4.98 -8.05 -41.86
N MET A 91 4.23 -8.86 -42.61
CA MET A 91 3.01 -9.51 -42.09
C MET A 91 3.33 -10.45 -40.93
N ILE A 92 4.30 -11.38 -41.09
CA ILE A 92 4.66 -12.34 -40.04
C ILE A 92 5.15 -11.60 -38.79
N GLY A 93 6.03 -10.60 -38.96
CA GLY A 93 6.51 -9.77 -37.88
C GLY A 93 5.37 -9.02 -37.18
N GLY A 94 4.51 -8.33 -37.94
CA GLY A 94 3.38 -7.60 -37.41
C GLY A 94 2.38 -8.48 -36.66
N PHE A 95 2.02 -9.66 -37.19
CA PHE A 95 1.18 -10.63 -36.49
C PHE A 95 1.83 -11.13 -35.20
N PHE A 96 3.14 -11.40 -35.22
CA PHE A 96 3.87 -11.79 -34.03
C PHE A 96 3.86 -10.70 -32.95
N LEU A 97 4.06 -9.43 -33.33
CA LEU A 97 3.97 -8.28 -32.42
C LEU A 97 2.56 -8.12 -31.86
N LEU A 98 1.52 -8.24 -32.68
CA LEU A 98 0.12 -8.16 -32.23
C LEU A 98 -0.19 -9.27 -31.23
N PHE A 99 0.14 -10.52 -31.56
CA PHE A 99 -0.09 -11.65 -30.68
C PHE A 99 0.64 -11.48 -29.34
N LYS A 100 1.94 -11.19 -29.37
CA LYS A 100 2.73 -11.00 -28.14
C LYS A 100 2.28 -9.77 -27.36
N GLY A 101 1.99 -8.66 -28.03
CA GLY A 101 1.53 -7.42 -27.40
C GLY A 101 0.21 -7.63 -26.67
N THR A 102 -0.76 -8.31 -27.30
CA THR A 102 -2.05 -8.62 -26.68
C THR A 102 -1.87 -9.57 -25.50
N MET A 103 -1.03 -10.60 -25.62
CA MET A 103 -0.80 -11.56 -24.53
C MET A 103 -0.12 -10.91 -23.32
N GLU A 104 0.91 -10.09 -23.54
CA GLU A 104 1.59 -9.35 -22.47
C GLU A 104 0.69 -8.27 -21.84
N LEU A 105 -0.17 -7.62 -22.64
CA LEU A 105 -1.15 -6.66 -22.14
C LEU A 105 -2.21 -7.35 -21.28
N HIS A 106 -2.74 -8.49 -21.74
CA HIS A 106 -3.73 -9.27 -21.01
C HIS A 106 -3.19 -9.77 -19.67
N GLU A 107 -1.98 -10.34 -19.66
CA GLU A 107 -1.29 -10.80 -18.43
C GLU A 107 -1.11 -9.66 -17.41
N ARG A 108 -0.95 -8.42 -17.88
CA ARG A 108 -0.83 -7.23 -17.01
C ARG A 108 -2.17 -6.68 -16.54
N VAL A 109 -3.21 -6.73 -17.38
CA VAL A 109 -4.55 -6.19 -17.09
C VAL A 109 -5.35 -7.12 -16.19
N GLU A 110 -5.21 -8.44 -16.33
CA GLU A 110 -5.86 -9.40 -15.41
C GLU A 110 -5.33 -9.32 -13.98
N GLY A 111 -4.30 -8.52 -13.75
CA GLY A 111 -3.62 -8.41 -12.49
C GLY A 111 -2.81 -9.67 -12.24
N LYS A 112 -1.65 -9.50 -11.62
CA LYS A 112 -1.03 -10.62 -10.93
C LYS A 112 -2.00 -11.09 -9.85
N ARG A 113 -2.85 -12.08 -10.13
CA ARG A 113 -3.22 -13.09 -9.13
C ARG A 113 -1.95 -13.88 -8.84
N HIS A 114 -0.98 -13.25 -8.18
CA HIS A 114 0.14 -13.93 -7.57
C HIS A 114 -0.12 -13.99 -6.07
N ASP A 115 -0.51 -15.19 -5.66
CA ASP A 115 0.06 -15.88 -4.51
C ASP A 115 -0.15 -15.23 -3.14
N THR A 116 -1.38 -15.37 -2.65
CA THR A 116 -1.65 -15.60 -1.22
C THR A 116 -1.25 -17.03 -0.77
N GLY A 117 -0.46 -17.76 -1.56
CA GLY A 117 0.07 -19.09 -1.23
C GLY A 117 1.55 -19.15 -1.57
N GLY A 118 2.39 -19.47 -0.59
CA GLY A 118 3.87 -19.50 -0.66
C GLY A 118 4.47 -20.56 -1.60
N GLY A 119 4.07 -20.60 -2.87
CA GLY A 119 4.69 -21.39 -3.91
C GLY A 119 5.96 -20.73 -4.47
N PRO A 120 6.95 -21.50 -4.95
CA PRO A 120 8.14 -20.94 -5.58
C PRO A 120 7.76 -20.20 -6.87
N ARG A 121 8.18 -18.93 -7.00
CA ARG A 121 8.02 -18.14 -8.23
C ARG A 121 8.64 -18.90 -9.41
N VAL A 122 7.80 -19.30 -10.37
CA VAL A 122 8.25 -19.96 -11.60
C VAL A 122 8.86 -18.89 -12.51
N TYR A 123 10.19 -18.87 -12.59
CA TYR A 123 10.92 -17.98 -13.50
C TYR A 123 11.02 -18.59 -14.90
N ALA A 124 11.00 -17.73 -15.93
CA ALA A 124 11.23 -18.17 -17.31
C ALA A 124 12.68 -18.63 -17.53
N SER A 125 12.90 -19.48 -18.53
CA SER A 125 14.25 -19.90 -18.92
C SER A 125 15.04 -18.75 -19.54
N PHE A 126 16.30 -18.58 -19.11
CA PHE A 126 17.21 -17.53 -19.56
C PHE A 126 17.30 -17.44 -21.09
N TRP A 127 17.56 -18.57 -21.76
CA TRP A 127 17.73 -18.62 -23.21
C TRP A 127 16.44 -18.36 -23.97
N VAL A 128 15.28 -18.68 -23.38
CA VAL A 128 13.98 -18.36 -23.98
C VAL A 128 13.79 -16.85 -24.04
N ILE A 129 14.13 -16.14 -22.96
CA ILE A 129 14.03 -14.67 -22.89
C ILE A 129 15.02 -14.01 -23.85
N VAL A 130 16.28 -14.43 -23.86
CA VAL A 130 17.29 -13.90 -24.80
C VAL A 130 16.85 -14.13 -26.26
N THR A 131 16.32 -15.30 -26.58
CA THR A 131 15.80 -15.59 -27.94
C THR A 131 14.63 -14.67 -28.29
N GLN A 132 13.68 -14.45 -27.38
CA GLN A 132 12.56 -13.54 -27.62
C GLN A 132 13.01 -12.10 -27.86
N ILE A 133 14.01 -11.62 -27.11
CA ILE A 133 14.60 -10.28 -27.30
C ILE A 133 15.14 -10.14 -28.72
N VAL A 134 15.90 -11.12 -29.20
CA VAL A 134 16.53 -11.08 -30.54
C VAL A 134 15.49 -11.13 -31.64
N VAL A 135 14.47 -11.99 -31.52
CA VAL A 135 13.40 -12.11 -32.50
C VAL A 135 12.59 -10.82 -32.59
N LEU A 136 12.22 -10.23 -31.45
CA LEU A 136 11.51 -8.95 -31.42
C LEU A 136 12.35 -7.82 -32.01
N ASP A 137 13.64 -7.73 -31.67
CA ASP A 137 14.53 -6.71 -32.24
C ASP A 137 14.71 -6.90 -33.75
N ALA A 138 14.78 -8.13 -34.26
CA ALA A 138 14.84 -8.40 -35.69
C ALA A 138 13.59 -7.91 -36.44
N VAL A 139 12.40 -8.10 -35.86
CA VAL A 139 11.14 -7.61 -36.43
C VAL A 139 11.09 -6.08 -36.45
N PHE A 140 11.45 -5.43 -35.33
CA PHE A 140 11.43 -3.97 -35.24
C PHE A 140 12.53 -3.30 -36.06
N SER A 141 13.73 -3.89 -36.10
CA SER A 141 14.87 -3.34 -36.82
C SER A 141 14.66 -3.34 -38.33
N LEU A 142 13.75 -4.16 -38.87
CA LEU A 142 13.48 -4.18 -40.30
C LEU A 142 12.96 -2.83 -40.83
N ASP A 143 12.00 -2.20 -40.14
CA ASP A 143 11.44 -0.90 -40.53
C ASP A 143 12.45 0.24 -40.33
N ALA A 144 13.22 0.18 -39.23
CA ALA A 144 14.29 1.13 -38.95
C ALA A 144 15.41 1.09 -40.01
N VAL A 145 15.85 -0.12 -40.38
CA VAL A 145 16.86 -0.36 -41.41
C VAL A 145 16.37 0.10 -42.79
N ILE A 146 15.10 -0.16 -43.14
CA ILE A 146 14.47 0.36 -44.37
C ILE A 146 14.47 1.89 -44.40
N THR A 147 14.15 2.53 -43.27
CA THR A 147 14.14 3.99 -43.15
C THR A 147 15.56 4.57 -43.26
N ALA A 148 16.55 3.91 -42.67
CA ALA A 148 17.94 4.34 -42.68
C ALA A 148 18.54 4.36 -44.10
N VAL A 149 18.30 3.31 -44.90
CA VAL A 149 18.78 3.26 -46.30
C VAL A 149 18.02 4.21 -47.20
N GLY A 150 16.78 4.57 -46.86
CA GLY A 150 16.06 5.64 -47.56
C GLY A 150 16.65 7.04 -47.34
N MET A 151 17.57 7.20 -46.38
CA MET A 151 18.05 8.52 -45.92
C MET A 151 19.54 8.78 -46.21
N VAL A 152 20.40 7.75 -46.19
CA VAL A 152 21.85 7.91 -46.40
C VAL A 152 22.41 6.78 -47.29
N ASP A 153 23.11 7.15 -48.35
CA ASP A 153 23.61 6.21 -49.36
C ASP A 153 24.90 5.46 -48.95
N HIS A 154 25.51 5.83 -47.83
CA HIS A 154 26.79 5.28 -47.38
C HIS A 154 26.63 4.22 -46.29
N LEU A 155 26.78 2.94 -46.66
CA LEU A 155 26.71 1.80 -45.75
C LEU A 155 27.60 1.93 -44.48
N PRO A 156 28.87 2.37 -44.57
CA PRO A 156 29.70 2.55 -43.37
C PRO A 156 29.16 3.60 -42.39
N VAL A 157 28.49 4.63 -42.89
CA VAL A 157 27.89 5.69 -42.06
C VAL A 157 26.68 5.14 -41.30
N MET A 158 25.83 4.36 -41.97
CA MET A 158 24.71 3.68 -41.33
C MET A 158 25.17 2.67 -40.27
N MET A 159 26.19 1.86 -40.57
CA MET A 159 26.75 0.92 -39.60
C MET A 159 27.34 1.65 -38.38
N ALA A 160 28.05 2.75 -38.59
CA ALA A 160 28.57 3.58 -37.50
C ALA A 160 27.42 4.15 -36.65
N ALA A 161 26.34 4.64 -37.28
CA ALA A 161 25.16 5.15 -36.57
C ALA A 161 24.52 4.09 -35.67
N VAL A 162 24.31 2.87 -36.19
CA VAL A 162 23.73 1.76 -35.42
C VAL A 162 24.62 1.36 -34.26
N VAL A 163 25.94 1.29 -34.45
CA VAL A 163 26.89 0.98 -33.35
C VAL A 163 26.83 2.05 -32.27
N ILE A 164 26.88 3.33 -32.64
CA ILE A 164 26.80 4.46 -31.69
C ILE A 164 25.48 4.42 -30.92
N ALA A 165 24.35 4.29 -31.63
CA ALA A 165 23.03 4.21 -31.01
C ALA A 165 22.93 3.02 -30.05
N MET A 166 23.47 1.85 -30.42
CA MET A 166 23.45 0.67 -29.57
C MET A 166 24.29 0.82 -28.31
N VAL A 167 25.45 1.48 -28.38
CA VAL A 167 26.25 1.79 -27.19
C VAL A 167 25.46 2.70 -26.24
N VAL A 168 24.81 3.74 -26.77
CA VAL A 168 23.95 4.63 -25.97
C VAL A 168 22.80 3.85 -25.32
N MET A 169 22.12 2.98 -26.08
CA MET A 169 21.05 2.13 -25.56
C MET A 169 21.53 1.17 -24.47
N LEU A 170 22.73 0.59 -24.61
CA LEU A 170 23.31 -0.31 -23.62
C LEU A 170 23.58 0.42 -22.29
N LEU A 171 24.10 1.65 -22.35
CA LEU A 171 24.28 2.50 -21.17
C LEU A 171 22.94 2.93 -20.55
N ALA A 172 21.95 3.27 -21.38
CA ALA A 172 20.61 3.67 -20.94
C ALA A 172 19.75 2.49 -20.43
N SER A 173 20.11 1.25 -20.75
CA SER A 173 19.29 0.06 -20.47
C SER A 173 18.98 -0.15 -18.99
N LYS A 174 19.96 0.05 -18.10
CA LYS A 174 19.78 -0.13 -16.65
C LYS A 174 18.81 0.89 -16.05
N PRO A 175 19.03 2.22 -16.19
CA PRO A 175 18.11 3.20 -15.62
C PRO A 175 16.73 3.09 -16.23
N LEU A 176 16.62 2.83 -17.54
CA LEU A 176 15.31 2.67 -18.18
C LEU A 176 14.55 1.47 -17.62
N THR A 177 15.21 0.33 -17.41
CA THR A 177 14.56 -0.85 -16.80
C THR A 177 13.98 -0.52 -15.42
N ARG A 178 14.75 0.21 -14.58
CA ARG A 178 14.29 0.61 -13.24
C ARG A 178 13.08 1.55 -13.33
N PHE A 179 13.12 2.50 -14.26
CA PHE A 179 12.03 3.44 -14.50
C PHE A 179 10.75 2.72 -14.95
N VAL A 180 10.86 1.85 -15.96
CA VAL A 180 9.74 1.05 -16.49
C VAL A 180 9.12 0.16 -15.41
N ASN A 181 9.95 -0.44 -14.55
CA ASN A 181 9.47 -1.24 -13.43
C ASN A 181 8.79 -0.42 -12.32
N ALA A 182 9.18 0.85 -12.14
CA ALA A 182 8.56 1.75 -11.17
C ALA A 182 7.24 2.36 -11.66
N HIS A 183 7.01 2.38 -12.99
CA HIS A 183 5.85 3.03 -13.61
C HIS A 183 5.04 2.06 -14.49
N PRO A 184 4.08 1.30 -13.91
CA PRO A 184 3.27 0.33 -14.66
C PRO A 184 2.46 0.94 -15.82
N THR A 185 2.02 2.19 -15.70
CA THR A 185 1.27 2.92 -16.73
C THR A 185 2.10 3.13 -18.00
N VAL A 186 3.39 3.42 -17.86
CA VAL A 186 4.34 3.52 -18.98
C VAL A 186 4.45 2.19 -19.72
N VAL A 187 4.44 1.07 -18.99
CA VAL A 187 4.49 -0.26 -19.63
C VAL A 187 3.27 -0.51 -20.50
N VAL A 188 2.08 -0.21 -19.98
CA VAL A 188 0.82 -0.36 -20.74
C VAL A 188 0.83 0.52 -21.99
N LEU A 189 1.35 1.75 -21.86
CA LEU A 189 1.53 2.67 -22.98
C LEU A 189 2.41 2.08 -24.07
N CYS A 190 3.58 1.54 -23.71
CA CYS A 190 4.53 0.96 -24.66
C CYS A 190 4.01 -0.33 -25.30
N LEU A 191 3.25 -1.15 -24.57
CA LEU A 191 2.52 -2.28 -25.17
C LEU A 191 1.48 -1.80 -26.18
N GLY A 192 0.81 -0.67 -25.92
CA GLY A 192 -0.07 -0.01 -26.88
C GLY A 192 0.67 0.44 -28.14
N PHE A 193 1.87 1.02 -28.02
CA PHE A 193 2.69 1.40 -29.17
C PHE A 193 3.14 0.20 -30.00
N LEU A 194 3.55 -0.89 -29.35
CA LEU A 194 3.82 -2.15 -30.02
C LEU A 194 2.63 -2.66 -30.82
N LEU A 195 1.42 -2.64 -30.25
CA LEU A 195 0.22 -3.07 -30.97
C LEU A 195 -0.05 -2.18 -32.18
N MET A 196 0.15 -0.86 -32.03
CA MET A 196 -0.02 0.10 -33.12
C MET A 196 1.01 -0.12 -34.24
N ILE A 197 2.28 -0.34 -33.90
CA ILE A 197 3.35 -0.65 -34.86
C ILE A 197 3.08 -2.01 -35.52
N GLY A 198 2.72 -3.03 -34.74
CA GLY A 198 2.35 -4.35 -35.24
C GLY A 198 1.20 -4.28 -36.25
N PHE A 199 0.16 -3.50 -35.95
CA PHE A 199 -0.94 -3.22 -36.86
C PHE A 199 -0.45 -2.51 -38.14
N SER A 200 0.41 -1.50 -38.02
CA SER A 200 0.98 -0.80 -39.18
C SER A 200 1.78 -1.74 -40.08
N LEU A 201 2.59 -2.63 -39.52
CA LEU A 201 3.38 -3.61 -40.28
C LEU A 201 2.48 -4.60 -41.04
N VAL A 202 1.42 -5.09 -40.40
CA VAL A 202 0.43 -5.94 -41.07
C VAL A 202 -0.26 -5.18 -42.20
N ALA A 203 -0.71 -3.94 -41.94
CA ALA A 203 -1.36 -3.11 -42.95
C ALA A 203 -0.45 -2.84 -44.15
N GLU A 204 0.81 -2.48 -43.90
CA GLU A 204 1.82 -2.27 -44.94
C GLU A 204 2.10 -3.55 -45.74
N GLY A 205 2.13 -4.72 -45.08
CA GLY A 205 2.28 -6.01 -45.75
C GLY A 205 1.09 -6.41 -46.64
N PHE A 206 -0.11 -5.86 -46.38
CA PHE A 206 -1.24 -5.94 -47.31
C PHE A 206 -1.23 -4.85 -48.39
N GLY A 207 -0.19 -4.02 -48.45
CA GLY A 207 -0.06 -2.91 -49.39
C GLY A 207 -0.76 -1.61 -48.96
N PHE A 208 -1.36 -1.57 -47.76
CA PHE A 208 -1.94 -0.35 -47.20
C PHE A 208 -0.86 0.47 -46.51
N LYS A 209 -0.36 1.50 -47.19
CA LYS A 209 0.65 2.40 -46.61
C LYS A 209 0.00 3.29 -45.54
N VAL A 210 0.34 3.03 -44.28
CA VAL A 210 -0.03 3.89 -43.15
C VAL A 210 0.95 5.06 -43.09
N PRO A 211 0.51 6.33 -43.17
CA PRO A 211 1.41 7.45 -43.03
C PRO A 211 2.02 7.49 -41.62
N LYS A 212 3.34 7.32 -41.52
CA LYS A 212 4.06 7.23 -40.25
C LYS A 212 3.85 8.45 -39.34
N GLY A 213 3.54 9.62 -39.92
CA GLY A 213 3.19 10.83 -39.18
C GLY A 213 1.98 10.64 -38.24
N TYR A 214 0.99 9.83 -38.61
CA TYR A 214 -0.15 9.54 -37.72
C TYR A 214 0.28 8.67 -36.52
N LEU A 215 1.18 7.71 -36.75
CA LEU A 215 1.73 6.88 -35.66
C LEU A 215 2.53 7.75 -34.68
N TYR A 216 3.42 8.58 -35.19
CA TYR A 216 4.23 9.48 -34.35
C TYR A 216 3.38 10.53 -33.63
N ALA A 217 2.31 11.04 -34.25
CA ALA A 217 1.37 11.94 -33.59
C ALA A 217 0.60 11.24 -32.46
N ALA A 218 0.14 10.00 -32.68
CA ALA A 218 -0.54 9.22 -31.66
C ALA A 218 0.40 8.89 -30.48
N ILE A 219 1.62 8.42 -30.78
CA ILE A 219 2.66 8.15 -29.78
C ILE A 219 2.99 9.42 -28.99
N GLY A 220 3.23 10.54 -29.67
CA GLY A 220 3.54 11.82 -29.03
C GLY A 220 2.41 12.33 -28.13
N PHE A 221 1.16 12.28 -28.62
CA PHE A 221 -0.01 12.65 -27.82
C PHE A 221 -0.16 11.77 -26.58
N SER A 222 -0.01 10.45 -26.73
CA SER A 222 -0.06 9.48 -25.63
C SER A 222 1.02 9.73 -24.57
N VAL A 223 2.25 10.05 -24.98
CA VAL A 223 3.34 10.42 -24.05
C VAL A 223 3.01 11.71 -23.30
N VAL A 224 2.45 12.72 -23.98
CA VAL A 224 2.03 13.97 -23.32
C VAL A 224 0.94 13.71 -22.28
N ILE A 225 -0.09 12.92 -22.64
CA ILE A 225 -1.16 12.55 -21.71
C ILE A 225 -0.61 11.78 -20.51
N GLU A 226 0.29 10.82 -20.73
CA GLU A 226 0.91 10.06 -19.64
C GLU A 226 1.80 10.96 -18.77
N ALA A 227 2.52 11.92 -19.34
CA ALA A 227 3.30 12.90 -18.57
C ALA A 227 2.38 13.77 -17.68
N LEU A 228 1.27 14.26 -18.23
CA LEU A 228 0.26 15.00 -17.46
C LEU A 228 -0.36 14.13 -16.37
N ASN A 229 -0.65 12.86 -16.66
CA ASN A 229 -1.21 11.91 -15.69
C ASN A 229 -0.21 11.61 -14.56
N GLN A 230 1.08 11.42 -14.87
CA GLN A 230 2.12 11.25 -13.87
C GLN A 230 2.31 12.51 -13.00
N VAL A 231 2.25 13.71 -13.60
CA VAL A 231 2.30 14.97 -12.84
C VAL A 231 1.08 15.11 -11.95
N ALA A 232 -0.12 14.80 -12.45
CA ALA A 232 -1.35 14.84 -11.67
C ALA A 232 -1.30 13.86 -10.49
N ARG A 233 -0.85 12.62 -10.72
CA ARG A 233 -0.68 11.61 -9.66
C ARG A 233 0.39 12.02 -8.66
N ARG A 234 1.51 12.61 -9.11
CA ARG A 234 2.53 13.15 -8.21
C ARG A 234 2.00 14.31 -7.38
N ASN A 235 1.15 15.16 -7.95
CA ASN A 235 0.52 16.26 -7.22
C ASN A 235 -0.49 15.74 -6.21
N LEU A 236 -1.28 14.71 -6.54
CA LEU A 236 -2.18 14.04 -5.60
C LEU A 236 -1.40 13.42 -4.44
N ILE A 237 -0.34 12.66 -4.72
CA ILE A 237 0.54 12.09 -3.68
C ILE A 237 1.21 13.20 -2.87
N LYS A 238 1.55 14.35 -3.46
CA LYS A 238 2.07 15.51 -2.71
C LYS A 238 1.00 16.21 -1.86
N MET A 239 -0.27 16.14 -2.26
CA MET A 239 -1.39 16.66 -1.50
C MET A 239 -1.76 15.72 -0.34
N GLU A 240 -1.54 14.42 -0.51
CA GLU A 240 -1.62 13.39 0.54
C GLU A 240 -0.36 13.37 1.43
N ALA A 241 0.82 13.68 0.90
CA ALA A 241 2.07 13.73 1.66
C ALA A 241 2.15 15.03 2.48
N ARG A 242 1.68 14.91 3.72
CA ARG A 242 1.56 15.94 4.75
C ARG A 242 0.62 17.07 4.36
N PRO A 243 -0.67 16.99 4.72
CA PRO A 243 -1.53 18.14 4.58
C PRO A 243 -0.89 19.28 5.37
N MET A 244 -0.96 20.51 4.83
CA MET A 244 -0.47 21.72 5.51
C MET A 244 -0.98 21.79 6.97
N ARG A 245 -2.11 21.11 7.24
CA ARG A 245 -2.71 20.84 8.55
C ARG A 245 -1.84 20.03 9.50
N GLU A 246 -1.18 18.94 9.09
CA GLU A 246 -0.24 18.20 9.94
C GLU A 246 0.94 19.09 10.34
N ARG A 247 1.48 19.90 9.42
CA ARG A 247 2.57 20.84 9.77
C ARG A 247 2.10 21.93 10.73
N THR A 248 0.86 22.37 10.60
CA THR A 248 0.27 23.38 11.50
C THR A 248 -0.07 22.75 12.85
N ALA A 249 -0.59 21.52 12.85
CA ALA A 249 -0.84 20.69 14.02
C ALA A 249 0.45 20.38 14.76
N GLU A 250 1.50 19.95 14.06
CA GLU A 250 2.83 19.66 14.57
C GLU A 250 3.53 20.94 15.08
N ALA A 251 3.33 22.09 14.43
CA ALA A 251 3.80 23.38 14.92
C ALA A 251 3.05 23.85 16.18
N VAL A 252 1.72 23.66 16.24
CA VAL A 252 0.90 23.93 17.42
C VAL A 252 1.26 22.96 18.55
N LEU A 253 1.43 21.67 18.27
CA LEU A 253 1.86 20.64 19.21
C LEU A 253 3.30 20.86 19.71
N ARG A 254 4.19 21.40 18.86
CA ARG A 254 5.54 21.86 19.26
C ARG A 254 5.48 23.07 20.17
N MET A 255 4.61 24.04 19.88
CA MET A 255 4.36 25.17 20.80
C MET A 255 3.70 24.70 22.11
N LEU A 256 2.97 23.59 22.08
CA LEU A 256 2.35 22.94 23.23
C LEU A 256 3.24 21.88 23.90
N GLY A 257 4.52 21.76 23.52
CA GLY A 257 5.52 21.01 24.28
C GLY A 257 5.77 19.55 23.89
N LYS A 258 5.26 19.04 22.76
CA LYS A 258 5.72 17.73 22.22
C LYS A 258 6.96 17.92 21.34
N ARG A 259 8.11 17.39 21.76
CA ARG A 259 9.19 16.99 20.83
C ARG A 259 8.79 15.66 20.17
N PRO A 260 8.96 15.48 18.85
CA PRO A 260 8.85 14.14 18.25
C PRO A 260 9.93 13.22 18.84
N PRO A 261 9.73 11.89 18.86
CA PRO A 261 10.81 10.96 19.16
C PRO A 261 11.86 11.11 18.06
N GLU A 262 13.03 11.65 18.40
CA GLU A 262 14.18 11.63 17.52
C GLU A 262 14.64 10.17 17.39
N GLU A 263 14.70 9.68 16.16
CA GLU A 263 15.46 8.48 15.80
C GLU A 263 16.84 8.57 16.44
N VAL A 264 17.21 7.50 17.15
CA VAL A 264 18.47 7.34 17.87
C VAL A 264 19.66 7.68 16.96
N ALA A 265 20.23 8.86 17.16
CA ALA A 265 21.56 9.22 16.72
C ALA A 265 22.40 9.59 17.95
N ALA A 266 23.55 8.91 18.05
CA ALA A 266 24.55 8.87 19.12
C ALA A 266 24.81 10.17 19.92
N PRO A 267 25.29 10.05 21.18
CA PRO A 267 25.38 11.16 22.13
C PRO A 267 26.52 12.13 21.76
N GLN A 268 26.18 13.40 21.60
CA GLN A 268 27.13 14.49 21.73
C GLN A 268 26.63 15.48 22.77
N ALA A 269 27.43 15.62 23.82
CA ALA A 269 27.25 16.52 24.92
C ALA A 269 27.36 17.99 24.47
N GLU A 270 26.47 18.84 24.99
CA GLU A 270 26.76 20.24 25.35
C GLU A 270 25.67 20.77 26.32
N PRO A 271 25.97 21.80 27.14
CA PRO A 271 25.46 21.92 28.50
C PRO A 271 24.14 22.69 28.66
N ALA A 272 23.47 22.36 29.76
CA ALA A 272 22.20 22.93 30.21
C ALA A 272 22.23 24.44 30.45
N THR A 273 21.20 25.13 29.98
CA THR A 273 20.77 26.46 30.48
C THR A 273 19.47 26.26 31.24
N PRO A 274 19.28 26.82 32.44
CA PRO A 274 18.06 26.61 33.22
C PRO A 274 16.96 27.57 32.74
N GLU A 275 16.13 27.12 31.80
CA GLU A 275 14.87 27.80 31.51
C GLU A 275 13.74 27.20 32.36
N THR A 276 13.07 28.09 33.07
CA THR A 276 11.90 27.90 33.91
C THR A 276 10.88 26.94 33.27
N PRO A 277 10.36 25.92 33.98
CA PRO A 277 9.35 25.04 33.39
C PRO A 277 8.09 25.86 33.15
N ALA A 278 7.82 26.18 31.88
CA ALA A 278 6.52 26.66 31.46
C ALA A 278 5.52 25.56 31.80
N LEU A 279 4.62 25.84 32.75
CA LEU A 279 3.50 24.96 33.04
C LEU A 279 2.81 24.63 31.72
N PRO A 280 2.64 23.34 31.36
CA PRO A 280 1.96 22.98 30.12
C PRO A 280 0.53 23.55 30.16
N THR A 281 0.24 24.51 29.28
CA THR A 281 -1.06 25.22 29.23
C THR A 281 -2.25 24.29 28.96
N PHE A 282 -2.01 23.07 28.50
CA PHE A 282 -3.03 22.05 28.24
C PHE A 282 -2.59 20.70 28.79
N GLY A 283 -3.52 19.97 29.39
CA GLY A 283 -3.34 18.60 29.89
C GLY A 283 -3.15 17.56 28.77
N ILE A 284 -2.79 16.33 29.14
CA ILE A 284 -2.58 15.21 28.19
C ILE A 284 -3.88 14.87 27.46
N GLU A 285 -5.00 14.83 28.16
CA GLU A 285 -6.34 14.55 27.61
C GLU A 285 -6.76 15.58 26.56
N GLU A 286 -6.54 16.87 26.83
CA GLU A 286 -6.86 17.96 25.89
C GLU A 286 -6.03 17.86 24.61
N ARG A 287 -4.77 17.45 24.73
CA ARG A 287 -3.89 17.23 23.56
C ARG A 287 -4.33 16.03 22.74
N ASN A 288 -4.78 14.95 23.39
CA ASN A 288 -5.30 13.76 22.71
C ASN A 288 -6.59 14.10 21.94
N MET A 289 -7.51 14.85 22.57
CA MET A 289 -8.70 15.36 21.90
C MET A 289 -8.37 16.22 20.67
N VAL A 290 -7.42 17.15 20.80
CA VAL A 290 -7.00 18.01 19.67
C VAL A 290 -6.41 17.17 18.53
N SER A 291 -5.57 16.18 18.85
CA SER A 291 -5.01 15.27 17.86
C SER A 291 -6.11 14.45 17.16
N GLY A 292 -7.06 13.90 17.92
CA GLY A 292 -8.18 13.12 17.39
C GLY A 292 -9.06 13.94 16.44
N VAL A 293 -9.39 15.20 16.78
CA VAL A 293 -10.15 16.09 15.87
C VAL A 293 -9.39 16.34 14.56
N LEU A 294 -8.06 16.51 14.63
CA LEU A 294 -7.25 16.81 13.45
C LEU A 294 -7.11 15.61 12.51
N THR A 295 -7.04 14.39 13.05
CA THR A 295 -6.92 13.15 12.26
C THR A 295 -8.27 12.57 11.82
N LEU A 296 -9.39 13.00 12.42
CA LEU A 296 -10.73 12.47 12.13
C LEU A 296 -11.12 12.55 10.65
N ALA A 297 -10.70 13.62 9.94
CA ALA A 297 -11.02 13.81 8.53
C ALA A 297 -10.28 12.82 7.60
N GLU A 298 -9.20 12.21 8.09
CA GLU A 298 -8.32 11.30 7.36
C GLU A 298 -8.62 9.82 7.68
N ARG A 299 -9.39 9.56 8.75
CA ARG A 299 -9.85 8.23 9.12
C ARG A 299 -10.92 7.71 8.17
N THR A 300 -10.97 6.39 8.01
CA THR A 300 -12.00 5.68 7.22
C THR A 300 -13.11 5.17 8.12
N ILE A 301 -14.31 4.92 7.57
CA ILE A 301 -15.44 4.36 8.33
C ILE A 301 -15.06 3.02 8.98
N HIS A 302 -14.32 2.16 8.26
CA HIS A 302 -13.84 0.89 8.82
C HIS A 302 -12.97 1.03 10.07
N SER A 303 -12.29 2.17 10.25
CA SER A 303 -11.44 2.41 11.42
C SER A 303 -12.22 2.82 12.68
N ILE A 304 -13.53 3.06 12.58
CA ILE A 304 -14.38 3.49 13.68
C ILE A 304 -15.66 2.66 13.81
N MET A 305 -16.04 1.89 12.81
CA MET A 305 -17.28 1.11 12.84
C MET A 305 -17.16 -0.10 13.75
N THR A 306 -18.28 -0.52 14.34
CA THR A 306 -18.41 -1.88 14.89
C THR A 306 -18.45 -2.87 13.72
N PRO A 307 -17.46 -3.77 13.58
CA PRO A 307 -17.40 -4.71 12.47
C PRO A 307 -18.58 -5.68 12.49
N ARG A 308 -18.96 -6.22 11.32
CA ARG A 308 -20.06 -7.18 11.14
C ARG A 308 -20.11 -8.29 12.19
N ILE A 309 -18.95 -8.82 12.59
CA ILE A 309 -18.85 -9.96 13.50
C ILE A 309 -19.29 -9.61 14.93
N ASP A 310 -19.17 -8.33 15.30
CA ASP A 310 -19.45 -7.80 16.64
C ASP A 310 -20.83 -7.12 16.70
N VAL A 311 -21.55 -7.06 15.57
CA VAL A 311 -22.91 -6.50 15.52
C VAL A 311 -23.89 -7.44 16.20
N THR A 312 -24.49 -6.98 17.30
CA THR A 312 -25.66 -7.66 17.90
C THR A 312 -26.93 -7.22 17.16
N TRP A 313 -27.67 -8.18 16.60
CA TRP A 313 -28.89 -7.93 15.82
C TRP A 313 -30.00 -8.92 16.19
N ILE A 314 -31.22 -8.61 15.79
CA ILE A 314 -32.41 -9.40 16.08
C ILE A 314 -32.92 -10.08 14.81
N ASN A 315 -32.97 -11.40 14.81
CA ASN A 315 -33.59 -12.17 13.75
C ASN A 315 -35.09 -12.36 14.02
N LEU A 316 -35.94 -11.95 13.06
CA LEU A 316 -37.39 -12.12 13.16
C LEU A 316 -37.86 -13.58 13.07
N ASP A 317 -37.01 -14.48 12.58
CA ASP A 317 -37.33 -15.90 12.46
C ASP A 317 -36.99 -16.71 13.73
N ASP A 318 -36.33 -16.08 14.72
CA ASP A 318 -35.99 -16.72 16.00
C ASP A 318 -37.21 -16.85 16.91
N GLU A 319 -37.14 -17.79 17.85
CA GLU A 319 -38.18 -17.93 18.87
C GLU A 319 -38.26 -16.68 19.77
N PRO A 320 -39.46 -16.22 20.16
CA PRO A 320 -39.62 -15.03 21.01
C PRO A 320 -38.84 -15.08 22.33
N ALA A 321 -38.58 -16.28 22.87
CA ALA A 321 -37.77 -16.46 24.08
C ALA A 321 -36.29 -16.13 23.85
N GLU A 322 -35.74 -16.47 22.69
CA GLU A 322 -34.36 -16.19 22.31
C GLU A 322 -34.16 -14.70 22.06
N ILE A 323 -35.07 -14.08 21.32
CA ILE A 323 -35.07 -12.62 21.10
C ILE A 323 -35.11 -11.87 22.44
N ARG A 324 -35.94 -12.31 23.38
CA ARG A 324 -36.00 -11.72 24.73
C ARG A 324 -34.68 -11.90 25.48
N ARG A 325 -33.98 -13.03 25.31
CA ARG A 325 -32.67 -13.28 25.93
C ARG A 325 -31.64 -12.28 25.41
N ILE A 326 -31.51 -12.15 24.09
CA ILE A 326 -30.60 -11.19 23.45
C ILE A 326 -30.88 -9.77 23.94
N LEU A 327 -32.14 -9.36 23.98
CA LEU A 327 -32.54 -8.02 24.44
C LEU A 327 -32.30 -7.76 25.94
N ALA A 328 -32.18 -8.82 26.76
CA ALA A 328 -31.95 -8.70 28.20
C ALA A 328 -30.46 -8.76 28.57
N GLU A 329 -29.67 -9.50 27.78
CA GLU A 329 -28.22 -9.66 27.98
C GLU A 329 -27.41 -8.53 27.32
N SER A 330 -27.96 -7.87 26.30
CA SER A 330 -27.26 -6.82 25.58
C SER A 330 -27.50 -5.43 26.19
N PRO A 331 -26.46 -4.60 26.35
CA PRO A 331 -26.57 -3.23 26.88
C PRO A 331 -27.09 -2.23 25.85
N HIS A 332 -27.35 -2.65 24.61
CA HIS A 332 -27.62 -1.72 23.52
C HIS A 332 -29.07 -1.19 23.52
N THR A 333 -29.23 0.09 23.22
CA THR A 333 -30.56 0.71 23.11
C THR A 333 -31.25 0.40 21.77
N PHE A 334 -30.48 0.21 20.71
CA PHE A 334 -30.98 0.00 19.35
C PHE A 334 -30.39 -1.27 18.75
N PHE A 335 -31.22 -2.00 18.01
CA PHE A 335 -30.84 -3.22 17.33
C PHE A 335 -31.25 -3.16 15.86
N PRO A 336 -30.38 -3.55 14.93
CA PRO A 336 -30.81 -3.96 13.60
C PRO A 336 -31.78 -5.15 13.72
N VAL A 337 -32.92 -5.06 13.05
CA VAL A 337 -33.93 -6.11 13.00
C VAL A 337 -33.96 -6.65 11.59
N CYS A 338 -33.60 -7.93 11.44
CA CYS A 338 -33.36 -8.57 10.14
C CYS A 338 -34.16 -9.87 10.01
N ARG A 339 -34.11 -10.49 8.84
CA ARG A 339 -34.74 -11.80 8.60
C ARG A 339 -33.73 -12.80 8.04
N GLY A 340 -33.41 -13.84 8.81
CA GLY A 340 -32.49 -14.90 8.42
C GLY A 340 -31.01 -14.49 8.45
N SER A 341 -30.65 -13.38 7.81
CA SER A 341 -29.29 -12.83 7.82
C SER A 341 -29.29 -11.33 8.13
N LEU A 342 -28.12 -10.82 8.54
CA LEU A 342 -27.91 -9.39 8.77
C LEU A 342 -28.07 -8.54 7.50
N ASP A 343 -27.87 -9.13 6.31
CA ASP A 343 -28.03 -8.42 5.02
C ASP A 343 -29.50 -8.09 4.71
N GLU A 344 -30.43 -8.88 5.26
CA GLU A 344 -31.86 -8.72 5.05
C GLU A 344 -32.48 -7.83 6.14
N VAL A 345 -32.04 -6.57 6.18
CA VAL A 345 -32.45 -5.57 7.17
C VAL A 345 -33.90 -5.14 6.93
N VAL A 346 -34.76 -5.41 7.92
CA VAL A 346 -36.17 -4.98 7.91
C VAL A 346 -36.33 -3.59 8.52
N GLY A 347 -35.51 -3.26 9.52
CA GLY A 347 -35.49 -1.92 10.13
C GLY A 347 -34.64 -1.88 11.39
N VAL A 348 -34.75 -0.80 12.15
CA VAL A 348 -34.07 -0.62 13.44
C VAL A 348 -35.09 -0.50 14.56
N GLY A 349 -34.97 -1.36 15.57
CA GLY A 349 -35.84 -1.40 16.74
C GLY A 349 -35.14 -0.86 17.99
N ARG A 350 -35.91 -0.21 18.88
CA ARG A 350 -35.42 0.12 20.24
C ARG A 350 -35.69 -1.04 21.18
N ALA A 351 -34.72 -1.40 22.00
CA ALA A 351 -34.81 -2.51 22.96
C ALA A 351 -36.15 -2.51 23.72
N LYS A 352 -36.49 -1.38 24.35
CA LYS A 352 -37.74 -1.21 25.11
C LYS A 352 -39.02 -1.43 24.29
N ASP A 353 -39.02 -1.02 23.01
CA ASP A 353 -40.19 -1.12 22.14
C ASP A 353 -40.33 -2.57 21.65
N LEU A 354 -39.20 -3.24 21.36
CA LEU A 354 -39.16 -4.65 20.99
C LEU A 354 -39.60 -5.57 22.15
N VAL A 355 -39.12 -5.31 23.37
CA VAL A 355 -39.55 -6.04 24.57
C VAL A 355 -41.05 -5.87 24.81
N ALA A 356 -41.58 -4.65 24.68
CA ALA A 356 -43.01 -4.38 24.84
C ALA A 356 -43.87 -5.15 23.82
N ASP A 357 -43.43 -5.23 22.56
CA ASP A 357 -44.07 -6.01 21.50
C ASP A 357 -44.08 -7.51 21.82
N LEU A 358 -42.95 -8.06 22.29
CA LEU A 358 -42.84 -9.46 22.67
C LEU A 358 -43.75 -9.81 23.86
N ILE A 359 -43.89 -8.91 24.83
CA ILE A 359 -44.76 -9.11 26.01
C ILE A 359 -46.24 -9.05 25.61
N THR A 360 -46.62 -8.09 24.76
CA THR A 360 -48.03 -7.81 24.46
C THR A 360 -48.57 -8.70 23.34
N ASP A 361 -47.81 -8.84 22.26
CA ASP A 361 -48.25 -9.44 21.00
C ASP A 361 -47.55 -10.78 20.71
N GLY A 362 -46.54 -11.15 21.51
CA GLY A 362 -45.75 -12.38 21.32
C GLY A 362 -44.81 -12.34 20.10
N ARG A 363 -44.71 -11.20 19.41
CA ARG A 363 -43.92 -11.01 18.18
C ARG A 363 -43.58 -9.54 17.97
N ILE A 364 -42.47 -9.27 17.29
CA ILE A 364 -42.06 -7.91 16.93
C ILE A 364 -42.95 -7.35 15.81
N SER A 365 -43.51 -6.15 16.01
CA SER A 365 -44.32 -5.47 15.00
C SER A 365 -43.45 -4.65 14.04
N ARG A 366 -43.45 -5.01 12.76
CA ARG A 366 -42.70 -4.28 11.72
C ARG A 366 -43.12 -2.81 11.59
N ALA A 367 -44.37 -2.50 11.88
CA ALA A 367 -44.91 -1.14 11.78
C ALA A 367 -44.30 -0.16 12.81
N LYS A 368 -43.66 -0.68 13.86
CA LYS A 368 -43.01 0.12 14.92
C LYS A 368 -41.49 0.25 14.70
N LEU A 369 -40.93 -0.44 13.71
CA LEU A 369 -39.52 -0.33 13.35
C LEU A 369 -39.26 1.00 12.65
N ARG A 370 -38.08 1.57 12.93
CA ARG A 370 -37.58 2.75 12.21
C ARG A 370 -36.94 2.32 10.90
N GLU A 371 -37.04 3.15 9.88
CA GLU A 371 -36.33 2.94 8.62
C GLU A 371 -34.81 2.91 8.88
N PRO A 372 -34.08 1.92 8.31
CA PRO A 372 -32.65 1.83 8.47
C PRO A 372 -31.96 2.95 7.69
N ILE A 373 -30.99 3.60 8.30
CA ILE A 373 -30.12 4.57 7.61
C ILE A 373 -28.88 3.80 7.19
N ILE A 374 -28.70 3.63 5.89
CA ILE A 374 -27.58 2.88 5.30
C ILE A 374 -26.68 3.85 4.55
N VAL A 375 -25.37 3.72 4.77
CA VAL A 375 -24.33 4.45 4.05
C VAL A 375 -23.38 3.47 3.38
N HIS A 376 -22.71 3.93 2.33
CA HIS A 376 -21.66 3.17 1.67
C HIS A 376 -20.35 3.24 2.48
N ASP A 377 -19.58 2.17 2.52
CA ASP A 377 -18.26 2.07 3.18
C ASP A 377 -17.27 3.19 2.76
N SER A 378 -17.34 3.66 1.51
CA SER A 378 -16.57 4.75 0.91
C SER A 378 -16.97 6.15 1.39
N THR A 379 -17.99 6.28 2.24
CA THR A 379 -18.46 7.58 2.75
C THR A 379 -17.41 8.20 3.69
N ASN A 380 -17.11 9.49 3.52
CA ASN A 380 -16.19 10.19 4.43
C ASN A 380 -16.81 10.42 5.82
N ILE A 381 -16.02 10.31 6.90
CA ILE A 381 -16.46 10.49 8.30
C ILE A 381 -17.18 11.82 8.53
N ILE A 382 -16.75 12.93 7.91
CA ILE A 382 -17.44 14.23 8.06
C ILE A 382 -18.88 14.17 7.54
N ARG A 383 -19.09 13.48 6.42
CA ARG A 383 -20.43 13.28 5.84
C ARG A 383 -21.24 12.27 6.66
N LEU A 384 -20.58 11.26 7.23
CA LEU A 384 -21.20 10.33 8.18
C LEU A 384 -21.68 11.07 9.43
N MET A 385 -20.89 11.98 10.00
CA MET A 385 -21.26 12.81 11.14
C MET A 385 -22.51 13.64 10.87
N ASP A 386 -22.61 14.24 9.67
CA ASP A 386 -23.81 14.96 9.27
C ASP A 386 -25.05 14.05 9.20
N THR A 387 -24.86 12.80 8.78
CA THR A 387 -25.92 11.78 8.79
C THR A 387 -26.30 11.39 10.21
N LEU A 388 -25.34 11.14 11.09
CA LEU A 388 -25.55 10.82 12.51
C LEU A 388 -26.24 11.97 13.27
N LYS A 389 -25.89 13.24 12.99
CA LYS A 389 -26.58 14.41 13.56
C LYS A 389 -28.04 14.46 13.16
N ARG A 390 -28.39 14.01 11.95
CA ARG A 390 -29.77 13.95 11.45
C ARG A 390 -30.51 12.70 11.89
N SER A 391 -29.82 11.63 12.27
CA SER A 391 -30.42 10.34 12.65
C SER A 391 -31.12 10.35 14.01
N ARG A 392 -31.06 11.46 14.77
CA ARG A 392 -31.68 11.62 16.09
C ARG A 392 -31.32 10.48 17.07
N GLY A 393 -30.05 10.07 17.07
CA GLY A 393 -29.53 9.02 17.95
C GLY A 393 -29.79 7.59 17.49
N GLN A 394 -30.23 7.39 16.24
CA GLN A 394 -30.28 6.07 15.62
C GLN A 394 -28.90 5.68 15.07
N LEU A 395 -28.54 4.39 15.19
CA LEU A 395 -27.37 3.81 14.54
C LEU A 395 -27.47 3.89 13.01
N VAL A 396 -26.31 3.94 12.36
CA VAL A 396 -26.18 3.95 10.90
C VAL A 396 -25.53 2.64 10.47
N LEU A 397 -26.12 1.95 9.50
CA LEU A 397 -25.56 0.72 8.95
C LEU A 397 -24.61 1.04 7.81
N VAL A 398 -23.50 0.29 7.72
CA VAL A 398 -22.50 0.42 6.67
C VAL A 398 -22.63 -0.77 5.73
N ALA A 399 -22.70 -0.50 4.43
CA ALA A 399 -22.82 -1.53 3.40
C ALA A 399 -21.81 -1.33 2.27
N ASP A 400 -21.47 -2.45 1.61
CA ASP A 400 -20.65 -2.48 0.40
C ASP A 400 -21.46 -2.12 -0.87
N GLU A 401 -20.82 -2.18 -2.04
CA GLU A 401 -21.47 -1.90 -3.33
C GLU A 401 -22.60 -2.89 -3.68
N PHE A 402 -22.58 -4.08 -3.09
CA PHE A 402 -23.51 -5.17 -3.36
C PHE A 402 -24.68 -5.20 -2.35
N GLY A 403 -24.66 -4.31 -1.35
CA GLY A 403 -25.68 -4.19 -0.31
C GLY A 403 -25.47 -5.12 0.88
N ALA A 404 -24.31 -5.78 1.00
CA ALA A 404 -23.96 -6.57 2.17
C ALA A 404 -23.55 -5.64 3.33
N ILE A 405 -24.04 -5.94 4.54
CA ILE A 405 -23.77 -5.12 5.73
C ILE A 405 -22.39 -5.45 6.28
N GLU A 406 -21.48 -4.48 6.29
CA GLU A 406 -20.12 -4.66 6.80
C GLU A 406 -19.97 -4.28 8.28
N GLY A 407 -20.93 -3.53 8.81
CA GLY A 407 -20.92 -3.08 10.20
C GLY A 407 -21.97 -2.02 10.50
N LEU A 408 -21.83 -1.37 11.64
CA LEU A 408 -22.63 -0.21 12.03
C LEU A 408 -21.76 0.87 12.68
N VAL A 409 -22.27 2.11 12.67
CA VAL A 409 -21.63 3.25 13.34
C VAL A 409 -22.65 4.02 14.16
N THR A 410 -22.24 4.42 15.35
CA THR A 410 -22.98 5.28 16.26
C THR A 410 -22.27 6.62 16.46
N PRO A 411 -22.94 7.63 17.07
CA PRO A 411 -22.25 8.86 17.45
C PRO A 411 -21.09 8.62 18.43
N ILE A 412 -21.19 7.59 19.29
CA ILE A 412 -20.18 7.29 20.33
C ILE A 412 -18.85 6.93 19.67
N ASP A 413 -18.86 6.07 18.66
CA ASP A 413 -17.64 5.63 17.96
C ASP A 413 -16.89 6.80 17.30
N VAL A 414 -17.62 7.84 16.85
CA VAL A 414 -17.01 9.07 16.35
C VAL A 414 -16.40 9.90 17.48
N PHE A 415 -17.03 9.93 18.65
CA PHE A 415 -16.47 10.60 19.84
C PHE A 415 -15.25 9.85 20.37
N GLU A 416 -15.26 8.52 20.38
CA GLU A 416 -14.11 7.68 20.74
C GLU A 416 -12.92 7.95 19.83
N ALA A 417 -13.20 8.10 18.53
CA ALA A 417 -12.18 8.46 17.57
C ALA A 417 -11.51 9.82 17.83
N ILE A 418 -12.16 10.70 18.61
CA ILE A 418 -11.64 12.01 18.99
C ILE A 418 -11.01 11.99 20.37
N ALA A 419 -11.72 11.48 21.38
CA ALA A 419 -11.38 11.63 22.78
C ALA A 419 -10.65 10.43 23.39
N GLY A 420 -10.54 9.32 22.66
CA GLY A 420 -10.05 8.03 23.18
C GLY A 420 -11.21 7.09 23.53
N GLU A 421 -10.88 5.85 23.88
CA GLU A 421 -11.86 4.82 24.22
C GLU A 421 -12.71 5.29 25.41
N PHE A 422 -14.04 5.25 25.25
CA PHE A 422 -14.97 5.38 26.35
C PHE A 422 -15.24 3.96 26.84
N PRO A 423 -14.94 3.64 28.11
CA PRO A 423 -15.21 2.30 28.62
C PRO A 423 -16.70 2.03 28.52
N ASP A 424 -17.07 0.87 27.98
CA ASP A 424 -18.43 0.36 28.02
C ASP A 424 -18.89 0.21 29.49
N GLU A 425 -20.21 0.20 29.75
CA GLU A 425 -20.75 0.07 31.13
C GLU A 425 -20.23 -1.19 31.88
N ASP A 426 -19.67 -2.17 31.16
CA ASP A 426 -19.10 -3.41 31.67
C ASP A 426 -17.55 -3.48 31.65
N GLU A 427 -16.85 -2.47 31.12
CA GLU A 427 -15.38 -2.40 31.16
C GLU A 427 -14.89 -1.73 32.45
N THR A 428 -14.37 -2.54 33.38
CA THR A 428 -13.63 -1.99 34.52
C THR A 428 -12.29 -1.43 34.04
N PRO A 429 -11.89 -0.20 34.44
CA PRO A 429 -10.60 0.36 34.04
C PRO A 429 -9.45 -0.58 34.41
N ASP A 430 -8.51 -0.80 33.48
CA ASP A 430 -7.36 -1.68 33.66
C ASP A 430 -6.47 -1.28 34.84
N ILE A 431 -6.49 0.00 35.25
CA ILE A 431 -5.75 0.53 36.40
C ILE A 431 -6.67 1.44 37.21
N VAL A 432 -6.93 1.09 38.47
CA VAL A 432 -7.77 1.85 39.39
C VAL A 432 -6.93 2.30 40.59
N PRO A 433 -6.87 3.60 40.93
CA PRO A 433 -6.20 4.05 42.14
C PRO A 433 -6.94 3.54 43.39
N ASP A 434 -6.21 2.96 44.34
CA ASP A 434 -6.73 2.36 45.59
C ASP A 434 -6.06 2.99 46.83
N GLY A 435 -5.77 4.29 46.77
CA GLY A 435 -5.18 5.09 47.86
C GLY A 435 -3.97 5.92 47.43
N ASP A 436 -3.38 6.66 48.38
CA ASP A 436 -2.11 7.36 48.14
C ASP A 436 -1.02 6.30 47.88
N ASN A 437 -0.35 6.39 46.73
CA ASN A 437 0.72 5.47 46.32
C ASN A 437 0.28 3.99 46.17
N ARG A 438 -1.00 3.74 45.89
CA ARG A 438 -1.55 2.39 45.70
C ARG A 438 -2.47 2.29 44.50
N TRP A 439 -2.32 1.22 43.72
CA TRP A 439 -3.12 0.96 42.51
C TRP A 439 -3.57 -0.50 42.46
N LYS A 440 -4.79 -0.73 41.98
CA LYS A 440 -5.29 -2.04 41.59
C LYS A 440 -5.26 -2.15 40.08
N VAL A 441 -4.57 -3.15 39.55
CA VAL A 441 -4.29 -3.31 38.12
C VAL A 441 -4.82 -4.65 37.62
N ASP A 442 -5.42 -4.69 36.43
CA ASP A 442 -5.78 -5.93 35.73
C ASP A 442 -4.50 -6.62 35.22
N GLY A 443 -4.45 -7.94 35.31
CA GLY A 443 -3.29 -8.68 34.82
C GLY A 443 -3.06 -8.57 33.30
N ALA A 444 -4.08 -8.26 32.49
CA ALA A 444 -3.91 -8.00 31.05
C ALA A 444 -3.54 -6.55 30.73
N ALA A 445 -3.45 -5.66 31.73
CA ALA A 445 -3.03 -4.29 31.49
C ALA A 445 -1.67 -4.27 30.75
N ASP A 446 -1.60 -3.43 29.72
CA ASP A 446 -0.38 -3.21 28.94
C ASP A 446 0.73 -2.68 29.85
N LEU A 447 1.92 -3.30 29.77
CA LEU A 447 3.00 -3.02 30.71
C LEU A 447 3.58 -1.61 30.52
N HIS A 448 3.57 -1.05 29.30
CA HIS A 448 3.97 0.35 29.07
C HIS A 448 2.98 1.31 29.71
N HIS A 449 1.69 1.02 29.66
CA HIS A 449 0.67 1.82 30.33
C HIS A 449 0.88 1.79 31.86
N VAL A 450 1.14 0.62 32.44
CA VAL A 450 1.45 0.49 33.88
C VAL A 450 2.69 1.30 34.27
N GLU A 451 3.77 1.21 33.48
CA GLU A 451 5.00 1.97 33.70
C GLU A 451 4.77 3.49 33.66
N GLN A 452 3.94 3.96 32.72
CA GLN A 452 3.55 5.36 32.59
C GLN A 452 2.73 5.86 33.78
N VAL A 453 1.76 5.07 34.27
CA VAL A 453 0.92 5.44 35.42
C VAL A 453 1.71 5.43 36.73
N LEU A 454 2.65 4.51 36.86
CA LEU A 454 3.54 4.43 38.00
C LEU A 454 4.68 5.47 37.92
N GLU A 455 4.82 6.23 36.84
CA GLU A 455 5.91 7.20 36.63
C GLU A 455 7.28 6.56 36.89
N THR A 456 7.49 5.34 36.37
CA THR A 456 8.73 4.56 36.56
C THR A 456 9.34 4.17 35.22
N GLU A 457 10.56 3.63 35.23
CA GLU A 457 11.28 3.17 34.05
C GLU A 457 11.94 1.82 34.37
N GLY A 458 11.99 0.91 33.39
CA GLY A 458 12.63 -0.41 33.46
C GLY A 458 11.70 -1.58 33.78
N LEU A 459 10.37 -1.38 33.78
CA LEU A 459 9.42 -2.49 33.80
C LEU A 459 9.37 -3.21 32.45
N VAL A 460 9.50 -2.43 31.37
CA VAL A 460 9.63 -2.97 30.02
C VAL A 460 11.11 -3.09 29.67
N ASP A 461 11.50 -4.27 29.17
CA ASP A 461 12.86 -4.60 28.72
C ASP A 461 12.79 -5.05 27.26
N GLU A 462 13.57 -4.42 26.37
CA GLU A 462 13.58 -4.71 24.93
C GLU A 462 14.01 -6.15 24.62
N ASP A 463 14.70 -6.80 25.56
CA ASP A 463 15.17 -8.18 25.42
C ASP A 463 14.16 -9.25 25.92
N GLN A 464 13.01 -8.84 26.49
CA GLN A 464 12.05 -9.77 27.11
C GLN A 464 10.70 -9.85 26.36
N GLU A 465 10.09 -11.04 26.29
CA GLU A 465 8.94 -11.35 25.44
C GLU A 465 7.55 -11.01 26.05
N TYR A 466 7.47 -10.37 27.22
CA TYR A 466 6.19 -10.03 27.85
C TYR A 466 5.72 -8.62 27.49
N THR A 467 4.41 -8.46 27.27
CA THR A 467 3.76 -7.17 26.97
C THR A 467 2.72 -6.75 28.02
N THR A 468 2.41 -7.63 28.98
CA THR A 468 1.36 -7.43 29.99
C THR A 468 1.91 -7.57 31.40
N LEU A 469 1.23 -6.96 32.39
CA LEU A 469 1.61 -7.08 33.80
C LEU A 469 1.62 -8.53 34.30
N ALA A 470 0.66 -9.35 33.90
CA ALA A 470 0.65 -10.77 34.24
C ALA A 470 1.86 -11.52 33.66
N GLY A 471 2.27 -11.20 32.43
CA GLY A 471 3.46 -11.78 31.80
C GLY A 471 4.74 -11.43 32.57
N TYR A 472 4.91 -10.14 32.91
CA TYR A 472 6.01 -9.66 33.73
C TYR A 472 6.10 -10.38 35.09
N LEU A 473 4.96 -10.51 35.79
CA LEU A 473 4.93 -11.16 37.09
C LEU A 473 5.19 -12.66 37.01
N LEU A 474 4.67 -13.35 36.00
CA LEU A 474 4.93 -14.78 35.81
C LEU A 474 6.41 -15.07 35.58
N GLU A 475 7.10 -14.22 34.81
CA GLU A 475 8.55 -14.34 34.60
C GLU A 475 9.31 -14.10 35.91
N ARG A 476 8.94 -13.06 36.66
CA ARG A 476 9.52 -12.75 37.98
C ARG A 476 9.34 -13.86 39.01
N PHE A 477 8.14 -14.46 39.08
CA PHE A 477 7.86 -15.55 40.00
C PHE A 477 8.44 -16.90 39.53
N GLY A 478 8.68 -17.07 38.23
CA GLY A 478 9.15 -18.32 37.61
C GLY A 478 8.16 -19.49 37.67
N GLN A 479 7.01 -19.30 38.31
CA GLN A 479 5.90 -20.24 38.45
C GLN A 479 4.59 -19.46 38.64
N LEU A 480 3.44 -20.12 38.51
CA LEU A 480 2.14 -19.49 38.77
C LEU A 480 2.05 -19.12 40.27
N PRO A 481 1.97 -17.83 40.64
CA PRO A 481 1.87 -17.40 42.03
C PRO A 481 0.49 -17.73 42.63
N GLN A 482 0.37 -17.70 43.95
CA GLN A 482 -0.91 -17.77 44.67
C GLN A 482 -1.40 -16.35 45.04
N PRO A 483 -2.72 -16.15 45.20
CA PRO A 483 -3.24 -14.90 45.76
C PRO A 483 -2.59 -14.58 47.12
N GLY A 484 -2.04 -13.38 47.26
CA GLY A 484 -1.25 -12.91 48.40
C GLY A 484 0.26 -12.98 48.20
N ASP A 485 0.75 -13.67 47.16
CA ASP A 485 2.16 -13.65 46.81
C ASP A 485 2.54 -12.28 46.25
N ALA A 486 3.69 -11.76 46.68
CA ALA A 486 4.17 -10.44 46.26
C ALA A 486 5.63 -10.49 45.81
N CYS A 487 5.97 -9.66 44.82
CA CYS A 487 7.34 -9.39 44.43
C CYS A 487 7.62 -7.88 44.46
N GLU A 488 8.86 -7.51 44.71
CA GLU A 488 9.28 -6.11 44.75
C GLU A 488 10.15 -5.77 43.56
N TYR A 489 10.06 -4.53 43.13
CA TYR A 489 10.83 -3.96 42.04
C TYR A 489 11.45 -2.64 42.48
N ASP A 490 12.77 -2.56 42.41
CA ASP A 490 13.54 -1.35 42.66
C ASP A 490 13.83 -0.66 41.32
N ALA A 491 13.14 0.45 41.05
CA ALA A 491 13.53 1.41 40.03
C ALA A 491 14.39 2.50 40.67
N HIS A 492 15.33 3.09 39.91
CA HIS A 492 16.40 3.99 40.40
C HIS A 492 16.02 4.97 41.53
N HIS A 493 14.79 5.50 41.55
CA HIS A 493 14.29 6.43 42.57
C HIS A 493 13.04 5.96 43.34
N HIS A 494 12.42 4.84 42.95
CA HIS A 494 11.14 4.38 43.49
C HIS A 494 11.11 2.85 43.61
N ARG A 495 10.62 2.34 44.74
CA ARG A 495 10.42 0.92 44.97
C ARG A 495 8.94 0.59 44.89
N TYR A 496 8.59 -0.48 44.18
CA TYR A 496 7.22 -0.94 44.03
C TYR A 496 7.08 -2.36 44.58
N ARG A 497 5.95 -2.65 45.20
CA ARG A 497 5.54 -4.00 45.59
C ARG A 497 4.31 -4.38 44.78
N PHE A 498 4.40 -5.48 44.05
CA PHE A 498 3.31 -6.07 43.26
C PHE A 498 2.79 -7.29 44.01
N GLU A 499 1.55 -7.26 44.49
CA GLU A 499 0.89 -8.36 45.20
C GLU A 499 -0.26 -8.93 44.36
N VAL A 500 -0.27 -10.24 44.14
CA VAL A 500 -1.32 -10.91 43.36
C VAL A 500 -2.59 -10.99 44.18
N LEU A 501 -3.67 -10.32 43.76
CA LEU A 501 -4.95 -10.34 44.48
C LEU A 501 -5.84 -11.51 44.07
N LYS A 502 -5.89 -11.83 42.78
CA LYS A 502 -6.81 -12.82 42.23
C LYS A 502 -6.22 -13.51 41.00
N LEU A 503 -6.44 -14.82 40.91
CA LEU A 503 -6.22 -15.61 39.69
C LEU A 503 -7.56 -15.97 39.05
N GLU A 504 -7.59 -16.04 37.73
CA GLU A 504 -8.66 -16.67 36.96
C GLU A 504 -8.09 -17.84 36.16
N GLY A 505 -8.41 -19.06 36.60
CA GLY A 505 -7.82 -20.28 36.06
C GLY A 505 -6.29 -20.31 36.23
N ARG A 506 -5.56 -20.09 35.15
CA ARG A 506 -4.08 -20.06 35.11
C ARG A 506 -3.50 -18.68 34.80
N ARG A 507 -4.33 -17.63 34.85
CA ARG A 507 -3.95 -16.24 34.57
C ARG A 507 -4.04 -15.41 35.86
N ILE A 508 -3.09 -14.50 36.04
CA ILE A 508 -3.19 -13.43 37.03
C ILE A 508 -4.26 -12.45 36.55
N ALA A 509 -5.33 -12.30 37.32
CA ALA A 509 -6.47 -11.47 36.95
C ALA A 509 -6.36 -10.07 37.55
N SER A 510 -5.89 -9.95 38.80
CA SER A 510 -5.75 -8.65 39.44
C SER A 510 -4.53 -8.60 40.36
N VAL A 511 -3.85 -7.46 40.38
CA VAL A 511 -2.62 -7.18 41.11
C VAL A 511 -2.79 -5.87 41.89
N LEU A 512 -2.34 -5.84 43.14
CA LEU A 512 -2.18 -4.63 43.92
C LEU A 512 -0.74 -4.12 43.78
N VAL A 513 -0.58 -2.86 43.45
CA VAL A 513 0.73 -2.21 43.34
C VAL A 513 0.83 -1.14 44.42
N ASP A 514 1.83 -1.28 45.29
CA ASP A 514 2.16 -0.30 46.33
C ASP A 514 3.51 0.36 46.02
N ARG A 515 3.58 1.69 46.01
CA ARG A 515 4.86 2.41 45.99
C ARG A 515 5.39 2.50 47.42
N LEU A 516 6.53 1.85 47.66
CA LEU A 516 7.22 1.81 48.93
C LEU A 516 8.10 3.07 49.12
N PRO A 517 8.34 3.50 50.37
CA PRO A 517 9.28 4.59 50.66
C PRO A 517 10.71 4.21 50.22
N PRO A 518 11.54 5.21 49.86
CA PRO A 518 12.96 4.97 49.53
C PRO A 518 13.69 4.34 50.71
N LEU A 519 14.67 3.49 50.43
CA LEU A 519 15.56 2.92 51.45
C LEU A 519 16.40 4.07 52.05
N ASP A 520 16.28 4.32 53.35
CA ASP A 520 17.19 5.23 54.08
C ASP A 520 18.61 4.65 54.03
N GLU A 521 19.46 5.16 53.13
CA GLU A 521 20.89 4.80 53.06
C GLU A 521 21.70 5.27 54.29
N ASP A 522 21.10 6.00 55.24
CA ASP A 522 21.77 6.54 56.43
C ASP A 522 21.70 5.65 57.68
N ALA A 523 20.98 4.51 57.65
CA ALA A 523 20.86 3.63 58.83
C ALA A 523 22.06 2.67 59.03
N GLU A 524 22.80 2.33 57.96
CA GLU A 524 23.95 1.41 58.06
C GLU A 524 25.27 2.12 58.45
N ALA A 525 25.36 3.45 58.30
CA ALA A 525 26.55 4.22 58.66
C ALA A 525 26.71 4.48 60.18
N GLN A 526 25.67 4.27 61.00
CA GLN A 526 25.72 4.46 62.46
C GLN A 526 25.94 3.15 63.25
N ALA A 527 25.95 1.99 62.60
CA ALA A 527 26.18 0.69 63.25
C ALA A 527 27.64 0.19 63.15
N GLN A 528 28.53 0.93 62.48
CA GLN A 528 29.96 0.60 62.33
C GLN A 528 30.86 1.75 62.78
N GLN A 529 30.70 2.19 64.03
CA GLN A 529 31.78 2.81 64.80
C GLN A 529 32.01 1.97 66.07
N PRO A 530 33.11 1.21 66.17
CA PRO A 530 33.56 0.67 67.44
C PRO A 530 34.22 1.78 68.28
N ASP A 531 34.11 1.65 69.61
CA ASP A 531 34.65 2.52 70.67
C ASP A 531 36.07 3.10 70.43
#